data_AF-A0A534N743-F1
#
_entry.id   AF-A0A534N743-F1
#
_cell.length_a   1.000
_cell.length_b   1.000
_cell.length_c   1.000
_cell.angle_alpha   90.00
_cell.angle_beta   90.00
_cell.angle_gamma   90.00
#
_symmetry.space_group_name_H-M   'P 1'
#
loop_
_entity.id
_entity.type
_entity.pdbx_description
1 polymer ?
#
loop_
_entity_poly.entity_id
_entity_poly.type
_entity_poly.pdbx_seq_one_letter_code
_entity_poly.pdbx_strand_id
1 'polypeptide(L)'
;MLFLLLASLLGPRLAQQAHSAAGLRSVRQLSRTATDDCSGFVRTIYAREGVDLAVLPALPRENGVSNLHRLARARRALRARPLPGDLVFFRNTYRAGFSHVGIVEAIRGSAVTFVHRTRGGIVRSRLDLRRPHARRFNDVLRRAPRKALAGELLAGFAAPELLTN
;
A
#
# COMPACT_ATOMS: atom_id res chain seq x y z
N MET A 1 -9.15 28.48 -16.44
CA MET A 1 -7.98 27.56 -16.44
C MET A 1 -7.18 27.61 -15.13
N LEU A 2 -7.82 27.89 -13.98
CA LEU A 2 -7.18 27.92 -12.65
C LEU A 2 -7.52 26.68 -11.79
N PHE A 3 -8.44 25.83 -12.25
CA PHE A 3 -8.93 24.64 -11.54
C PHE A 3 -8.02 23.41 -11.68
N LEU A 4 -7.02 23.46 -12.58
CA LEU A 4 -6.10 22.35 -12.87
C LEU A 4 -4.82 22.36 -12.02
N LEU A 5 -4.60 23.40 -11.20
CA LEU A 5 -3.46 23.52 -10.27
C LEU A 5 -3.79 23.04 -8.83
N LEU A 6 -5.03 22.66 -8.56
CA LEU A 6 -5.39 21.77 -7.44
C LEU A 6 -5.23 20.30 -7.87
N ALA A 7 -4.09 19.97 -8.48
CA ALA A 7 -3.66 18.58 -8.54
C ALA A 7 -3.61 18.09 -7.10
N SER A 8 -4.46 17.14 -6.74
CA SER A 8 -4.70 16.79 -5.34
C SER A 8 -3.37 16.53 -4.62
N LEU A 9 -3.07 17.31 -3.57
CA LEU A 9 -1.87 17.10 -2.74
C LEU A 9 -1.98 15.82 -1.91
N LEU A 10 -3.10 15.10 -2.01
CA LEU A 10 -3.39 13.91 -1.23
C LEU A 10 -2.33 12.82 -1.45
N GLY A 11 -2.04 12.44 -2.70
CA GLY A 11 -1.02 11.43 -3.00
C GLY A 11 0.36 11.77 -2.39
N PRO A 12 0.94 12.95 -2.69
CA PRO A 12 2.19 13.39 -2.08
C PRO A 12 2.18 13.44 -0.54
N ARG A 13 1.07 13.88 0.08
CA ARG A 13 0.96 13.90 1.55
C ARG A 13 0.92 12.49 2.15
N LEU A 14 0.17 11.57 1.55
CA LEU A 14 0.14 10.16 1.96
C LEU A 14 1.52 9.51 1.84
N ALA A 15 2.24 9.79 0.74
CA ALA A 15 3.61 9.33 0.56
C ALA A 15 4.54 9.88 1.67
N GLN A 16 4.42 11.16 2.00
CA GLN A 16 5.21 11.79 3.07
C GLN A 16 4.87 11.24 4.45
N GLN A 17 3.61 11.01 4.77
CA GLN A 17 3.19 10.37 6.03
C GLN A 17 3.73 8.95 6.13
N ALA A 18 3.66 8.18 5.03
CA ALA A 18 4.22 6.84 4.97
C ALA A 18 5.76 6.86 5.15
N HIS A 19 6.45 7.80 4.50
CA HIS A 19 7.88 8.05 4.69
C HIS A 19 8.21 8.29 6.17
N SER A 20 7.50 9.21 6.82
CA SER A 20 7.74 9.55 8.23
C SER A 20 7.44 8.40 9.19
N ALA A 21 6.56 7.47 8.81
CA ALA A 21 6.24 6.29 9.61
C ALA A 21 7.29 5.16 9.50
N ALA A 22 8.14 5.17 8.47
CA ALA A 22 9.16 4.15 8.29
C ALA A 22 10.18 4.19 9.44
N GLY A 23 10.45 3.03 10.04
CA GLY A 23 11.29 2.88 11.24
C GLY A 23 10.50 2.65 12.52
N LEU A 24 9.20 2.97 12.54
CA LEU A 24 8.33 2.64 13.68
C LEU A 24 8.14 1.12 13.78
N ARG A 25 8.01 0.60 15.00
CA ARG A 25 7.84 -0.85 15.25
C ARG A 25 6.39 -1.29 15.12
N SER A 26 5.45 -0.39 15.41
CA SER A 26 4.02 -0.69 15.46
C SER A 26 3.18 0.46 14.90
N VAL A 27 2.07 0.11 14.22
CA VAL A 27 1.04 1.09 13.82
C VAL A 27 0.44 1.78 15.06
N ARG A 28 0.49 1.14 16.23
CA ARG A 28 -0.02 1.70 17.49
C ARG A 28 0.74 2.94 17.96
N GLN A 29 1.96 3.17 17.46
CA GLN A 29 2.71 4.41 17.67
C GLN A 29 2.13 5.59 16.87
N LEU A 30 1.34 5.31 15.82
CA LEU A 30 0.61 6.31 15.04
C LEU A 30 -0.84 6.49 15.52
N SER A 31 -1.49 5.39 15.93
CA SER A 31 -2.85 5.39 16.45
C SER A 31 -3.05 4.21 17.41
N ARG A 32 -3.27 4.48 18.70
CA ARG A 32 -3.31 3.46 19.77
C ARG A 32 -4.34 2.35 19.52
N THR A 33 -5.46 2.68 18.87
CA THR A 33 -6.58 1.78 18.58
C THR A 33 -6.45 1.04 17.25
N ALA A 34 -5.44 1.36 16.44
CA ALA A 34 -5.28 0.75 15.12
C ALA A 34 -4.89 -0.74 15.22
N THR A 35 -5.40 -1.52 14.27
CA THR A 35 -4.91 -2.89 14.01
C THR A 35 -3.45 -2.83 13.58
N ASP A 36 -2.59 -3.62 14.22
CA ASP A 36 -1.14 -3.59 13.97
C ASP A 36 -0.68 -4.53 12.83
N ASP A 37 -1.28 -4.36 11.66
CA ASP A 37 -0.96 -5.10 10.44
C ASP A 37 -0.79 -4.19 9.22
N CYS A 38 -0.56 -4.77 8.04
CA CYS A 38 -0.38 -4.01 6.80
C CYS A 38 -1.64 -3.22 6.41
N SER A 39 -2.83 -3.75 6.65
CA SER A 39 -4.10 -3.09 6.34
C SER A 39 -4.43 -1.97 7.33
N GLY A 40 -4.15 -2.18 8.62
CA GLY A 40 -4.30 -1.16 9.66
C GLY A 40 -3.29 -0.02 9.50
N PHE A 41 -2.08 -0.31 9.02
CA PHE A 41 -1.11 0.71 8.63
C PHE A 41 -1.68 1.64 7.55
N VAL A 42 -2.12 1.10 6.42
CA VAL A 42 -2.61 1.95 5.33
C VAL A 42 -3.88 2.70 5.70
N ARG A 43 -4.81 2.07 6.43
CA ARG A 43 -6.01 2.73 6.98
C ARG A 43 -5.64 3.90 7.89
N THR A 44 -4.65 3.73 8.75
CA THR A 44 -4.20 4.77 9.69
C THR A 44 -3.60 5.96 8.97
N ILE A 45 -2.76 5.72 7.95
CA ILE A 45 -2.14 6.81 7.18
C ILE A 45 -3.20 7.56 6.35
N TYR A 46 -4.10 6.84 5.70
CA TYR A 46 -5.18 7.44 4.91
C TYR A 46 -6.15 8.25 5.76
N ALA A 47 -6.53 7.74 6.93
CA ALA A 47 -7.43 8.44 7.85
C ALA A 47 -6.85 9.77 8.36
N ARG A 48 -5.52 9.89 8.48
CA ARG A 48 -4.85 11.16 8.87
C ARG A 48 -5.01 12.26 7.82
N GLU A 49 -5.22 11.89 6.56
CA GLU A 49 -5.52 12.82 5.46
C GLU A 49 -7.04 12.88 5.16
N GLY A 50 -7.88 12.40 6.09
CA GLY A 50 -9.34 12.45 5.96
C GLY A 50 -9.94 11.41 5.01
N VAL A 51 -9.18 10.41 4.57
CA VAL A 51 -9.67 9.35 3.68
C VAL A 51 -10.02 8.12 4.50
N ASP A 52 -11.33 7.89 4.70
CA ASP A 52 -11.80 6.72 5.43
C ASP A 52 -11.87 5.48 4.52
N LEU A 53 -10.95 4.55 4.74
CA LEU A 53 -10.90 3.26 4.04
C LEU A 53 -11.71 2.15 4.75
N ALA A 54 -12.37 2.46 5.87
CA ALA A 54 -13.23 1.53 6.61
C ALA A 54 -14.72 1.64 6.21
N VAL A 55 -15.06 2.51 5.26
CA VAL A 55 -16.43 2.75 4.77
C VAL A 55 -17.12 1.54 4.14
N LEU A 56 -16.35 0.52 3.73
CA LEU A 56 -16.89 -0.71 3.16
C LEU A 56 -16.73 -1.86 4.18
N PRO A 57 -17.82 -2.34 4.80
CA PRO A 57 -17.76 -3.46 5.73
C PRO A 57 -17.10 -4.68 5.12
N ALA A 58 -16.30 -5.40 5.90
CA ALA A 58 -15.68 -6.65 5.48
C ALA A 58 -16.76 -7.74 5.28
N LEU A 59 -16.62 -8.54 4.22
CA LEU A 59 -17.44 -9.72 4.02
C LEU A 59 -17.02 -10.85 4.97
N PRO A 60 -17.88 -11.85 5.24
CA PRO A 60 -17.50 -13.01 6.04
C PRO A 60 -16.21 -13.66 5.53
N ARG A 61 -15.23 -13.85 6.43
CA ARG A 61 -13.89 -14.43 6.16
C ARG A 61 -12.99 -13.58 5.23
N GLU A 62 -13.41 -12.37 4.86
CA GLU A 62 -12.58 -11.43 4.09
C GLU A 62 -11.48 -10.84 4.98
N ASN A 63 -10.25 -10.77 4.47
CA ASN A 63 -9.17 -10.08 5.17
C ASN A 63 -9.10 -8.60 4.80
N GLY A 64 -8.40 -7.81 5.61
CA GLY A 64 -8.27 -6.37 5.39
C GLY A 64 -7.72 -5.98 4.02
N VAL A 65 -6.78 -6.75 3.45
CA VAL A 65 -6.21 -6.47 2.13
C VAL A 65 -7.23 -6.74 1.01
N SER A 66 -7.95 -7.86 1.07
CA SER A 66 -9.04 -8.16 0.12
C SER A 66 -10.15 -7.12 0.20
N ASN A 67 -10.52 -6.67 1.40
CA ASN A 67 -11.51 -5.62 1.63
C ASN A 67 -11.07 -4.28 1.00
N LEU A 68 -9.83 -3.85 1.23
CA LEU A 68 -9.25 -2.65 0.60
C LEU A 68 -9.23 -2.75 -0.93
N HIS A 69 -8.84 -3.90 -1.47
CA HIS A 69 -8.84 -4.10 -2.93
C HIS A 69 -10.28 -4.09 -3.50
N ARG A 70 -11.25 -4.67 -2.78
CA ARG A 70 -12.67 -4.63 -3.19
C ARG A 70 -13.21 -3.20 -3.19
N LEU A 71 -12.87 -2.41 -2.17
CA LEU A 71 -13.19 -0.98 -2.12
C LEU A 71 -12.58 -0.25 -3.33
N ALA A 72 -11.28 -0.43 -3.58
CA ALA A 72 -10.60 0.18 -4.71
C ALA A 72 -11.23 -0.19 -6.06
N ARG A 73 -11.64 -1.46 -6.23
CA ARG A 73 -12.36 -1.89 -7.43
C ARG A 73 -13.74 -1.23 -7.54
N ALA A 74 -14.52 -1.20 -6.46
CA ALA A 74 -15.85 -0.62 -6.45
C ALA A 74 -15.82 0.89 -6.79
N ARG A 75 -14.77 1.59 -6.36
CA ARG A 75 -14.54 3.01 -6.63
C ARG A 75 -13.78 3.28 -7.94
N ARG A 76 -13.50 2.25 -8.75
CA ARG A 76 -12.70 2.36 -10.00
C ARG A 76 -11.33 3.01 -9.78
N ALA A 77 -10.76 2.83 -8.59
CA ALA A 77 -9.48 3.40 -8.18
C ALA A 77 -8.26 2.60 -8.66
N LEU A 78 -8.45 1.36 -9.12
CA LEU A 78 -7.36 0.50 -9.55
C LEU A 78 -6.63 1.10 -10.76
N ARG A 79 -5.29 1.11 -10.73
CA ARG A 79 -4.46 1.60 -11.84
C ARG A 79 -3.22 0.74 -12.06
N ALA A 80 -2.72 0.75 -13.29
CA ALA A 80 -1.55 -0.04 -13.71
C ALA A 80 -0.22 0.65 -13.41
N ARG A 81 -0.19 1.99 -13.47
CA ARG A 81 1.01 2.80 -13.20
C ARG A 81 0.88 3.44 -11.83
N PRO A 82 1.86 3.27 -10.93
CA PRO A 82 1.81 3.87 -9.61
C PRO A 82 2.04 5.39 -9.67
N LEU A 83 1.54 6.10 -8.68
CA LEU A 83 1.99 7.44 -8.27
C LEU A 83 2.29 7.43 -6.75
N PRO A 84 3.05 8.41 -6.23
CA PRO A 84 3.23 8.56 -4.79
C PRO A 84 1.88 8.67 -4.07
N GLY A 85 1.75 7.95 -2.96
CA GLY A 85 0.55 7.87 -2.13
C GLY A 85 -0.41 6.74 -2.52
N ASP A 86 -0.21 6.07 -3.64
CA ASP A 86 -1.05 4.93 -4.04
C ASP A 86 -0.96 3.78 -3.05
N LEU A 87 -2.04 3.02 -2.91
CA LEU A 87 -1.94 1.66 -2.38
C LEU A 87 -1.17 0.79 -3.38
N VAL A 88 -0.28 -0.05 -2.87
CA VAL A 88 0.33 -1.15 -3.64
C VAL A 88 -0.11 -2.48 -3.06
N PHE A 89 -0.69 -3.35 -3.88
CA PHE A 89 -1.21 -4.64 -3.47
C PHE A 89 -0.29 -5.78 -3.87
N PHE A 90 -0.22 -6.80 -3.03
CA PHE A 90 0.49 -8.04 -3.32
C PHE A 90 -0.36 -9.26 -3.01
N ARG A 91 -0.13 -10.33 -3.77
CA ARG A 91 -0.80 -11.62 -3.60
C ARG A 91 0.18 -12.68 -3.12
N ASN A 92 -0.36 -13.72 -2.49
CA ASN A 92 0.37 -14.94 -2.16
C ASN A 92 1.65 -14.68 -1.33
N THR A 93 1.60 -13.75 -0.37
CA THR A 93 2.75 -13.37 0.49
C THR A 93 2.85 -14.23 1.74
N TYR A 94 1.80 -14.28 2.56
CA TYR A 94 1.70 -15.19 3.71
C TYR A 94 0.46 -16.09 3.65
N ARG A 95 -0.45 -15.83 2.71
CA ARG A 95 -1.63 -16.64 2.42
C ARG A 95 -2.05 -16.49 0.96
N ALA A 96 -2.82 -17.43 0.44
CA ALA A 96 -3.36 -17.38 -0.92
C ALA A 96 -4.26 -16.14 -1.12
N GLY A 97 -4.21 -15.57 -2.33
CA GLY A 97 -4.96 -14.37 -2.69
C GLY A 97 -4.31 -13.07 -2.23
N PHE A 98 -5.09 -11.97 -2.20
CA PHE A 98 -4.63 -10.68 -1.68
C PHE A 98 -4.26 -10.83 -0.22
N SER A 99 -3.01 -10.51 0.08
CA SER A 99 -2.41 -10.82 1.38
C SER A 99 -1.51 -9.73 1.90
N HIS A 100 -0.98 -8.83 1.07
CA HIS A 100 -0.18 -7.71 1.60
C HIS A 100 -0.52 -6.41 0.89
N VAL A 101 -0.35 -5.30 1.61
CA VAL A 101 -0.54 -3.95 1.08
C VAL A 101 0.52 -3.01 1.67
N GLY A 102 0.84 -1.96 0.92
CA GLY A 102 1.66 -0.84 1.36
C GLY A 102 1.22 0.47 0.69
N ILE A 103 1.99 1.52 0.92
CA ILE A 103 1.81 2.84 0.30
C ILE A 103 3.04 3.11 -0.57
N VAL A 104 2.82 3.52 -1.82
CA VAL A 104 3.88 3.96 -2.71
C VAL A 104 4.47 5.25 -2.17
N GLU A 105 5.75 5.23 -1.85
CA GLU A 105 6.48 6.41 -1.35
C GLU A 105 7.04 7.21 -2.52
N ALA A 106 7.74 6.53 -3.43
CA ALA A 106 8.47 7.20 -4.52
C ALA A 106 8.62 6.28 -5.73
N ILE A 107 8.77 6.90 -6.91
CA ILE A 107 8.95 6.22 -8.19
C ILE A 107 10.12 6.86 -8.92
N ARG A 108 11.01 6.04 -9.48
CA ARG A 108 12.13 6.46 -10.33
C ARG A 108 12.21 5.52 -11.54
N GLY A 109 11.67 5.96 -12.68
CA GLY A 109 11.53 5.09 -13.85
C GLY A 109 10.62 3.90 -13.54
N SER A 110 11.15 2.67 -13.63
CA SER A 110 10.44 1.44 -13.26
C SER A 110 10.57 1.04 -11.79
N ALA A 111 11.48 1.68 -11.05
CA ALA A 111 11.70 1.38 -9.65
C ALA A 111 10.64 2.07 -8.78
N VAL A 112 10.06 1.31 -7.87
CA VAL A 112 9.05 1.76 -6.90
C VAL A 112 9.58 1.48 -5.51
N THR A 113 9.59 2.51 -4.67
CA THR A 113 9.78 2.37 -3.23
C THR A 113 8.43 2.47 -2.56
N PHE A 114 8.14 1.55 -1.65
CA PHE A 114 6.88 1.52 -0.90
C PHE A 114 7.14 1.26 0.58
N VAL A 115 6.25 1.79 1.42
CA VAL A 115 6.27 1.59 2.86
C VAL A 115 5.14 0.65 3.26
N HIS A 116 5.43 -0.28 4.17
CA HIS A 116 4.47 -1.28 4.62
C HIS A 116 4.80 -1.78 6.04
N ARG A 117 3.78 -2.28 6.76
CA ARG A 117 3.95 -2.95 8.05
C ARG A 117 4.25 -4.45 7.88
N THR A 118 5.19 -5.00 8.66
CA THR A 118 5.83 -6.31 8.36
C THR A 118 6.14 -7.28 9.52
N ARG A 119 5.48 -7.40 10.68
CA ARG A 119 6.07 -8.10 11.87
C ARG A 119 7.33 -7.42 12.43
N GLY A 120 8.37 -7.17 11.63
CA GLY A 120 9.61 -6.50 12.04
C GLY A 120 9.48 -4.98 12.23
N GLY A 121 8.41 -4.38 11.70
CA GLY A 121 8.15 -2.94 11.81
C GLY A 121 7.46 -2.38 10.58
N ILE A 122 7.34 -1.06 10.51
CA ILE A 122 7.01 -0.30 9.33
C ILE A 122 8.32 -0.02 8.60
N VAL A 123 8.49 -0.56 7.40
CA VAL A 123 9.77 -0.51 6.66
C VAL A 123 9.55 -0.02 5.24
N ARG A 124 10.64 0.46 4.61
CA ARG A 124 10.70 0.70 3.16
C ARG A 124 11.17 -0.56 2.45
N SER A 125 10.52 -0.87 1.34
CA SER A 125 10.88 -1.97 0.45
C SER A 125 10.85 -1.49 -1.00
N ARG A 126 11.53 -2.22 -1.87
CA ARG A 126 11.68 -1.90 -3.29
C ARG A 126 11.09 -2.99 -4.18
N LEU A 127 10.54 -2.57 -5.31
CA LEU A 127 10.25 -3.43 -6.45
C LEU A 127 10.60 -2.69 -7.75
N ASP A 128 10.77 -3.44 -8.83
CA ASP A 128 10.94 -2.89 -10.18
C ASP A 128 9.94 -3.50 -11.16
N LEU A 129 9.16 -2.64 -11.80
CA LEU A 129 8.06 -3.01 -12.70
C LEU A 129 8.53 -3.67 -14.01
N ARG A 130 9.78 -3.42 -14.44
CA ARG A 130 10.35 -3.98 -15.67
C ARG A 130 11.24 -5.18 -15.39
N ARG A 131 11.67 -5.38 -14.15
CA ARG A 131 12.58 -6.45 -13.74
C ARG A 131 12.06 -7.20 -12.50
N PRO A 132 10.85 -7.79 -12.56
CA PRO A 132 10.19 -8.34 -11.36
C PRO A 132 10.95 -9.50 -10.70
N HIS A 133 11.69 -10.30 -11.48
CA HIS A 133 12.47 -11.46 -11.00
C HIS A 133 13.91 -11.11 -10.58
N ALA A 134 14.35 -9.87 -10.77
CA ALA A 134 15.73 -9.49 -10.50
C ALA A 134 15.91 -9.06 -9.03
N ARG A 135 16.51 -9.94 -8.22
CA ARG A 135 16.77 -9.72 -6.78
C ARG A 135 17.53 -8.43 -6.46
N ARG A 136 18.33 -7.90 -7.39
CA ARG A 136 19.02 -6.62 -7.22
C ARG A 136 18.05 -5.44 -7.05
N PHE A 137 16.88 -5.51 -7.69
CA PHE A 137 15.92 -4.40 -7.75
C PHE A 137 14.65 -4.64 -6.91
N ASN A 138 14.50 -5.83 -6.34
CA ASN A 138 13.30 -6.22 -5.61
C ASN A 138 13.65 -6.83 -4.27
N ASP A 139 13.05 -6.32 -3.21
CA ASP A 139 13.19 -6.89 -1.88
C ASP A 139 12.32 -8.14 -1.72
N VAL A 140 12.67 -8.98 -0.74
CA VAL A 140 12.00 -10.26 -0.49
C VAL A 140 10.73 -9.99 0.32
N LEU A 141 9.57 -10.26 -0.26
CA LEU A 141 8.28 -10.03 0.40
C LEU A 141 7.67 -11.31 0.98
N ARG A 142 8.00 -12.47 0.41
CA ARG A 142 7.66 -13.79 0.97
C ARG A 142 8.94 -14.57 1.26
N ARG A 143 9.05 -15.12 2.48
CA ARG A 143 10.19 -15.96 2.89
C ARG A 143 9.88 -17.46 2.83
N ALA A 144 8.66 -17.86 3.16
CA ALA A 144 8.21 -19.25 3.20
C ALA A 144 6.79 -19.38 2.57
N PRO A 145 6.39 -20.56 2.09
CA PRO A 145 7.20 -21.78 1.95
C PRO A 145 8.27 -21.66 0.85
N ARG A 146 8.03 -20.80 -0.16
CA ARG A 146 9.00 -20.46 -1.19
C ARG A 146 9.28 -18.96 -1.16
N LYS A 147 10.55 -18.61 -1.18
CA LYS A 147 10.99 -17.21 -1.26
C LYS A 147 10.48 -16.57 -2.56
N ALA A 148 9.94 -15.36 -2.47
CA ALA A 148 9.53 -14.58 -3.64
C ALA A 148 9.74 -13.08 -3.41
N LEU A 149 10.07 -12.39 -4.51
CA LEU A 149 10.40 -10.98 -4.55
C LEU A 149 9.12 -10.13 -4.69
N ALA A 150 9.18 -8.88 -4.24
CA ALA A 150 8.05 -7.96 -4.30
C ALA A 150 7.49 -7.79 -5.74
N GLY A 151 8.36 -7.68 -6.74
CA GLY A 151 7.96 -7.59 -8.14
C GLY A 151 7.23 -8.83 -8.66
N GLU A 152 7.54 -10.02 -8.16
CA GLU A 152 6.87 -11.28 -8.56
C GLU A 152 5.48 -11.42 -7.95
N LEU A 153 5.23 -10.75 -6.83
CA LEU A 153 3.99 -10.84 -6.06
C LEU A 153 3.06 -9.64 -6.29
N LEU A 154 3.50 -8.66 -7.08
CA LEU A 154 2.77 -7.43 -7.34
C LEU A 154 1.40 -7.74 -7.97
N ALA A 155 0.36 -7.12 -7.43
CA ALA A 155 -1.02 -7.34 -7.82
C ALA A 155 -1.76 -6.06 -8.24
N GLY A 156 -1.04 -4.94 -8.40
CA GLY A 156 -1.54 -3.66 -8.88
C GLY A 156 -1.53 -2.56 -7.84
N PHE A 157 -2.04 -1.40 -8.24
CA PHE A 157 -2.05 -0.17 -7.45
C PHE A 157 -3.48 0.40 -7.36
N ALA A 158 -3.72 1.31 -6.40
CA ALA A 158 -4.96 2.07 -6.34
C ALA A 158 -4.77 3.54 -5.97
N ALA A 159 -5.51 4.39 -6.67
CA ALA A 159 -5.55 5.83 -6.53
C ALA A 159 -6.19 6.28 -5.22
N PRO A 160 -5.54 7.12 -4.39
CA PRO A 160 -6.18 7.68 -3.21
C PRO A 160 -7.31 8.66 -3.55
N GLU A 161 -7.25 9.37 -4.68
CA GLU A 161 -8.21 10.42 -5.05
C GLU A 161 -9.61 9.88 -5.33
N LEU A 162 -9.69 8.60 -5.73
CA LEU A 162 -10.96 7.92 -6.01
C LEU A 162 -11.48 7.16 -4.78
N LEU A 163 -10.73 7.16 -3.68
CA LEU A 163 -11.11 6.52 -2.42
C LEU A 163 -11.70 7.51 -1.40
N THR A 164 -11.72 8.81 -1.72
CA THR A 164 -12.42 9.81 -0.92
C THR A 164 -13.92 9.55 -0.93
N ASN A 165 -14.64 9.98 0.10
CA ASN A 165 -16.10 9.89 0.15
C ASN A 165 -16.77 10.86 -0.82
#